data_AF-A0A1S2M7B5-F1
#
_entry.id   AF-A0A1S2M7B5-F1
#
_cell.length_a   1.000
_cell.length_b   1.000
_cell.length_c   1.000
_cell.angle_alpha   90.00
_cell.angle_beta   90.00
_cell.angle_gamma   90.00
#
_symmetry.space_group_name_H-M   'P 1'
#
loop_
_entity.id
_entity.type
_entity.pdbx_description
1 polymer ?
#
loop_
_entity_poly.entity_id
_entity_poly.type
_entity_poly.pdbx_seq_one_letter_code
_entity_poly.pdbx_strand_id
1 'polypeptide(L)'
;MGYLQINKFFYLPLIIGEIIERKLGNGKRGMIVYTLLYLLFSPFPSVLSNGINSWILNTLLPLMIQNYFLLGMLYVFFFIWRNKK
;
A
#
# COMPACT_ATOMS: atom_id res chain seq x y z
N MET A 1 -22.51 3.62 6.50
CA MET A 1 -21.52 3.51 7.61
C MET A 1 -20.31 2.60 7.33
N GLY A 2 -20.11 2.04 6.12
CA GLY A 2 -18.98 1.12 5.83
C GLY A 2 -17.64 1.77 5.44
N TYR A 3 -17.64 2.97 4.84
CA TYR A 3 -16.40 3.62 4.35
C TYR A 3 -15.41 3.99 5.48
N LEU A 4 -15.93 4.28 6.68
CA LEU A 4 -15.12 4.71 7.82
C LEU A 4 -14.29 3.55 8.41
N GLN A 5 -14.78 2.31 8.31
CA GLN A 5 -14.03 1.11 8.75
C GLN A 5 -12.99 0.68 7.72
N ILE A 6 -13.32 0.73 6.43
CA ILE A 6 -12.37 0.42 5.34
C ILE A 6 -11.20 1.41 5.35
N ASN A 7 -11.47 2.69 5.64
CA ASN A 7 -10.43 3.69 5.81
C ASN A 7 -9.49 3.40 7.00
N LYS A 8 -9.99 2.78 8.08
CA LYS A 8 -9.14 2.34 9.20
C LYS A 8 -8.31 1.12 8.85
N PHE A 9 -8.86 0.20 8.05
CA PHE A 9 -8.13 -1.00 7.62
C PHE A 9 -6.95 -0.61 6.72
N PHE A 10 -7.17 0.21 5.69
CA PHE A 10 -6.11 0.67 4.77
C PHE A 10 -5.35 1.91 5.24
N TYR A 11 -5.27 2.15 6.56
CA TYR A 11 -4.73 3.38 7.12
C TYR A 11 -3.33 3.75 6.61
N LEU A 12 -2.40 2.77 6.57
CA LEU A 12 -1.04 2.97 6.10
C LEU A 12 -0.99 3.36 4.61
N PRO A 13 -1.59 2.59 3.69
CA PRO A 13 -1.75 2.99 2.30
C PRO A 13 -2.39 4.38 2.16
N LEU A 14 -3.47 4.67 2.90
CA LEU A 14 -4.15 5.96 2.85
C LEU A 14 -3.24 7.14 3.21
N ILE A 15 -2.46 7.05 4.30
CA ILE A 15 -1.50 8.09 4.68
C ILE A 15 -0.47 8.29 3.58
N ILE A 16 0.11 7.21 3.05
CA ILE A 16 1.11 7.31 1.99
C ILE A 16 0.50 7.99 0.77
N GLY A 17 -0.73 7.61 0.40
CA GLY A 17 -1.51 8.24 -0.66
C GLY A 17 -1.73 9.74 -0.42
N GLU A 18 -2.12 10.15 0.79
CA GLU A 18 -2.29 11.56 1.13
C GLU A 18 -0.98 12.35 1.06
N ILE A 19 0.13 11.78 1.53
CA ILE A 19 1.45 12.43 1.47
C ILE A 19 1.88 12.64 0.02
N ILE A 20 1.71 11.62 -0.82
CA ILE A 20 2.04 11.70 -2.25
C ILE A 20 1.13 12.73 -2.94
N GLU A 21 -0.17 12.71 -2.66
CA GLU A 21 -1.11 13.68 -3.20
C GLU A 21 -0.71 15.12 -2.84
N ARG A 22 -0.39 15.40 -1.58
CA ARG A 22 0.01 16.73 -1.13
C ARG A 22 1.31 17.23 -1.76
N LYS A 23 2.25 16.33 -2.08
CA LYS A 23 3.58 16.70 -2.62
C LYS A 23 3.66 16.71 -4.15
N LEU A 24 2.96 15.79 -4.80
CA LEU A 24 3.14 15.48 -6.23
C LEU A 24 1.83 15.53 -7.02
N GLY A 25 0.70 15.69 -6.32
CA GLY A 25 -0.64 15.66 -6.89
C GLY A 25 -1.21 14.24 -7.05
N ASN A 26 -2.49 14.20 -7.35
CA ASN A 26 -3.35 13.01 -7.52
C ASN A 26 -3.47 12.56 -9.00
N GLY A 27 -2.54 13.00 -9.85
CA GLY A 27 -2.47 12.65 -11.28
C GLY A 27 -1.53 11.47 -11.58
N LYS A 28 -1.17 11.31 -12.87
CA LYS A 28 -0.27 10.24 -13.34
C LYS A 28 1.07 10.20 -12.60
N ARG A 29 1.61 11.37 -12.23
CA ARG A 29 2.87 11.49 -11.48
C ARG A 29 2.78 10.87 -10.08
N GLY A 30 1.69 11.15 -9.35
CA GLY A 30 1.43 10.53 -8.04
C GLY A 30 1.28 9.02 -8.15
N MET A 31 0.58 8.52 -9.17
CA MET A 31 0.42 7.08 -9.40
C MET A 31 1.77 6.39 -9.63
N ILE A 32 2.64 6.97 -10.47
CA ILE A 32 3.97 6.42 -10.75
C ILE A 32 4.79 6.35 -9.46
N VAL A 33 4.85 7.44 -8.69
CA VAL A 33 5.63 7.47 -7.44
C VAL A 33 5.09 6.49 -6.41
N TYR A 34 3.76 6.37 -6.31
CA TYR A 34 3.16 5.45 -5.37
C TYR A 34 3.46 3.98 -5.73
N THR A 35 3.41 3.63 -7.02
CA THR A 35 3.82 2.31 -7.54
C THR A 35 5.32 2.05 -7.34
N LEU A 36 6.19 3.04 -7.56
CA LEU A 36 7.61 2.90 -7.31
C LEU A 36 7.92 2.62 -5.83
N LEU A 37 7.24 3.33 -4.92
CA LEU A 37 7.36 3.06 -3.49
C LEU A 37 6.96 1.63 -3.17
N TYR A 38 5.83 1.16 -3.69
CA TYR A 38 5.43 -0.24 -3.51
C TYR A 38 6.48 -1.24 -3.99
N LEU A 39 7.05 -1.03 -5.19
CA LEU A 39 8.07 -1.92 -5.73
C LEU A 39 9.34 -1.94 -4.86
N LEU A 40 9.79 -0.77 -4.39
CA LEU A 40 10.97 -0.64 -3.52
C LEU A 40 10.79 -1.30 -2.16
N PHE A 41 9.58 -1.23 -1.59
CA PHE A 41 9.27 -1.80 -0.27
C PHE A 41 8.72 -3.24 -0.34
N SER A 42 8.31 -3.73 -1.50
CA SER A 42 7.82 -5.10 -1.66
C SER A 42 8.81 -6.22 -1.26
N PRO A 43 10.15 -6.10 -1.47
CA PRO A 43 11.08 -7.15 -1.05
C PRO A 43 11.43 -7.10 0.44
N PHE A 44 11.15 -6.00 1.15
CA PHE A 44 11.54 -5.83 2.56
C PHE A 44 11.02 -6.95 3.48
N PRO A 45 9.73 -7.35 3.43
CA PRO A 45 9.21 -8.42 4.28
C PRO A 45 9.90 -9.77 4.04
N SER A 46 10.27 -10.06 2.79
CA SER A 46 10.98 -11.29 2.43
C SER A 46 12.43 -11.27 2.90
N VAL A 47 13.10 -10.11 2.87
CA VAL A 47 14.46 -9.95 3.38
C VAL A 47 14.49 -10.08 4.91
N LEU A 48 13.52 -9.50 5.61
CA LEU A 48 13.43 -9.54 7.08
C LEU A 48 13.13 -10.94 7.63
N SER A 49 12.42 -11.76 6.87
CA SER A 49 12.13 -13.15 7.24
C SER A 49 13.22 -14.13 6.82
N ASN A 50 14.19 -13.69 6.01
CA ASN A 50 15.24 -14.55 5.50
C ASN A 50 16.11 -15.08 6.67
N GLY A 51 16.22 -16.42 6.76
CA GLY A 51 16.93 -17.11 7.85
C GLY A 51 16.05 -17.59 9.00
N ILE A 52 14.76 -17.26 9.03
CA ILE A 52 13.81 -17.84 9.99
C ILE A 52 13.24 -19.13 9.42
N ASN A 53 13.30 -20.26 10.14
CA ASN A 53 12.78 -21.53 9.62
C ASN A 53 11.29 -21.71 9.93
N SER A 54 10.45 -20.82 9.38
CA SER A 54 8.99 -20.91 9.51
C SER A 54 8.34 -20.50 8.20
N TRP A 55 7.56 -21.41 7.60
CA TRP A 55 6.80 -21.15 6.38
C TRP A 55 5.84 -19.95 6.51
N ILE A 56 5.28 -19.75 7.72
CA ILE A 56 4.40 -18.62 8.01
C ILE A 56 5.18 -17.31 7.89
N LEU A 57 6.39 -17.24 8.44
CA LEU A 57 7.20 -16.02 8.45
C LEU A 57 7.88 -15.76 7.10
N ASN A 58 8.26 -16.80 6.37
CA ASN A 58 8.98 -16.66 5.10
C ASN A 58 8.07 -16.48 3.88
N THR A 59 6.80 -16.86 3.99
CA THR A 59 5.90 -16.91 2.83
C THR A 59 4.56 -16.27 3.12
N LEU A 60 3.84 -16.72 4.14
CA LEU A 60 2.48 -16.23 4.39
C LEU A 60 2.47 -14.75 4.80
N LEU A 61 3.29 -14.36 5.77
CA LEU A 61 3.33 -13.01 6.31
C LEU A 61 3.82 -11.96 5.28
N PRO A 62 4.90 -12.20 4.54
CA PRO A 62 5.32 -11.32 3.44
C PRO A 62 4.24 -11.12 2.39
N LEU A 63 3.57 -12.21 1.99
CA LEU A 63 2.56 -12.20 0.95
C LEU A 63 1.27 -11.49 1.40
N MET A 64 0.87 -11.65 2.66
CA MET A 64 -0.25 -10.90 3.25
C MET A 64 0.05 -9.40 3.32
N ILE A 65 1.28 -9.00 3.72
CA ILE A 65 1.69 -7.59 3.75
C ILE A 65 1.67 -6.99 2.35
N GLN A 66 2.25 -7.67 1.36
CA GLN A 66 2.24 -7.22 -0.03
C GLN A 66 0.81 -7.02 -0.55
N ASN A 67 -0.08 -8.00 -0.35
CA ASN A 67 -1.49 -7.91 -0.75
C ASN A 67 -2.24 -6.78 -0.03
N TYR A 68 -1.97 -6.58 1.27
CA TYR A 68 -2.54 -5.48 2.03
C TYR A 68 -2.19 -4.11 1.42
N PHE A 69 -0.91 -3.89 1.11
CA PHE A 69 -0.47 -2.65 0.48
C PHE A 69 -1.02 -2.49 -0.94
N LEU A 70 -1.02 -3.55 -1.74
CA LEU A 70 -1.57 -3.54 -3.09
C LEU A 70 -3.06 -3.15 -3.09
N LEU A 71 -3.87 -3.79 -2.25
CA LEU A 71 -5.30 -3.50 -2.13
C LEU A 71 -5.53 -2.07 -1.62
N GLY A 72 -4.75 -1.62 -0.65
CA GLY A 72 -4.86 -0.25 -0.14
C GLY A 72 -4.48 0.80 -1.18
N MET A 73 -3.48 0.55 -2.01
CA MET A 73 -3.12 1.44 -3.12
C MET A 73 -4.23 1.52 -4.16
N LEU A 74 -4.79 0.38 -4.56
CA LEU A 74 -5.92 0.33 -5.48
C LEU A 74 -7.11 1.10 -4.90
N TYR A 75 -7.37 0.95 -3.59
CA TYR A 75 -8.41 1.70 -2.90
C TYR A 75 -8.16 3.23 -2.98
N VAL A 76 -6.94 3.68 -2.69
CA VAL A 76 -6.58 5.10 -2.81
C VAL A 76 -6.77 5.60 -4.24
N PHE A 77 -6.32 4.85 -5.25
CA PHE A 77 -6.46 5.26 -6.64
C PHE A 77 -7.92 5.37 -7.09
N PHE A 78 -8.74 4.35 -6.82
CA PHE A 78 -10.10 4.28 -7.33
C PHE A 78 -11.12 5.07 -6.51
N PHE A 79 -10.91 5.24 -5.20
CA PHE A 79 -11.93 5.82 -4.32
C PHE A 79 -11.51 7.14 -3.68
N ILE A 80 -10.22 7.38 -3.46
CA ILE A 80 -9.75 8.66 -2.88
C ILE A 80 -9.39 9.63 -4.00
N TRP A 81 -8.42 9.30 -4.84
CA TRP A 81 -7.91 10.22 -5.85
C TRP A 81 -8.86 10.42 -7.03
N ARG A 82 -9.58 9.37 -7.45
CA ARG A 82 -10.54 9.48 -8.55
C ARG A 82 -11.80 10.29 -8.19
N ASN A 83 -12.28 10.20 -6.95
CA ASN A 83 -13.46 10.94 -6.49
C ASN A 83 -13.17 12.40 -6.09
N LYS A 84 -11.89 12.79 -6.05
CA LYS A 84 -11.45 14.18 -5.83
C LYS A 84 -11.26 14.98 -7.12
N LYS A 85 -11.39 14.33 -8.28
CA LYS A 85 -11.53 15.02 -9.57
C LYS A 85 -12.97 15.45 -9.77
#